data_AF-A0A8J3KME1-F1
#
_entry.id   AF-A0A8J3KME1-F1
#
_cell.length_a   1.000
_cell.length_b   1.000
_cell.length_c   1.000
_cell.angle_alpha   90.00
_cell.angle_beta   90.00
_cell.angle_gamma   90.00
#
_symmetry.space_group_name_H-M   'P 1'
#
loop_
_entity.id
_entity.type
_entity.pdbx_description
1 polymer ?
#
loop_
_entity_poly.entity_id
_entity_poly.type
_entity_poly.pdbx_seq_one_letter_code
_entity_poly.pdbx_strand_id
1 'polypeptide(L)'
;MTWVLRIWALVAVAFAVAAGAQPAAGQSSGVLVTRVDGVITPVVADHLGDAVAAAVDRGSQALLVELDTPGGLDPAMRAIVRDFLGSRVPIIVYVEPSGARAASAGAIITMAAHVAAMAPGTTIGAATPVNAQTGEPAGDKIINDFSAYARSIAGLRERDQQFADDAVRQGKAVTAGQALELGVIDVVAASRAELLQAVDGRTVALADGTTVTLQQGGEIGFAETFRLAFAASMDHDPVEHPAAPAGPVADQPGDRDTARALAGDRDNGGLAARGPGAGLGWSQRVPTLVGEDDPRAQPARDPFTAGH
;
A
#
# COMPACT_ATOMS: atom_id res chain seq x y z
N MET A 1 -75.55 -2.63 17.56
CA MET A 1 -74.93 -3.09 16.29
C MET A 1 -73.90 -2.11 15.72
N THR A 2 -74.01 -0.80 15.99
CA THR A 2 -73.11 0.25 15.45
C THR A 2 -71.75 0.37 16.15
N TRP A 3 -71.61 -0.14 17.38
CA TRP A 3 -70.36 -0.03 18.15
C TRP A 3 -69.31 -1.09 17.76
N VAL A 4 -69.76 -2.30 17.40
CA VAL A 4 -68.89 -3.39 16.91
C VAL A 4 -68.27 -3.02 15.56
N LEU A 5 -69.04 -2.39 14.66
CA LEU A 5 -68.56 -1.91 13.36
C LEU A 5 -67.48 -0.81 13.48
N ARG A 6 -67.53 0.01 14.54
CA ARG A 6 -66.52 1.05 14.79
C ARG A 6 -65.21 0.49 15.33
N ILE A 7 -65.27 -0.59 16.14
CA ILE A 7 -64.08 -1.28 16.65
C ILE A 7 -63.36 -2.00 15.51
N TRP A 8 -64.09 -2.69 14.63
CA TRP A 8 -63.49 -3.32 13.45
C TRP A 8 -62.91 -2.31 12.46
N ALA A 9 -63.52 -1.13 12.30
CA ALA A 9 -62.97 -0.05 11.47
C ALA A 9 -61.65 0.51 12.05
N LEU A 10 -61.54 0.66 13.37
CA LEU A 10 -60.31 1.12 14.02
C LEU A 10 -59.19 0.07 14.00
N VAL A 11 -59.52 -1.22 14.12
CA VAL A 11 -58.56 -2.32 13.97
C VAL A 11 -58.06 -2.42 12.52
N ALA A 12 -58.93 -2.22 11.53
CA ALA A 12 -58.55 -2.21 10.12
C ALA A 12 -57.63 -1.03 9.76
N VAL A 13 -57.86 0.16 10.35
CA VAL A 13 -56.97 1.32 10.18
C VAL A 13 -55.62 1.10 10.88
N ALA A 14 -55.61 0.50 12.08
CA ALA A 14 -54.36 0.16 12.78
C ALA A 14 -53.53 -0.90 12.02
N PHE A 15 -54.19 -1.86 11.35
CA PHE A 15 -53.50 -2.84 10.49
C PHE A 15 -52.99 -2.22 9.18
N ALA A 16 -53.71 -1.24 8.61
CA ALA A 16 -53.29 -0.53 7.41
C ALA A 16 -52.08 0.40 7.65
N VAL A 17 -51.95 0.98 8.85
CA VAL A 17 -50.77 1.79 9.22
C VAL A 17 -49.55 0.93 9.50
N ALA A 18 -49.72 -0.29 10.01
CA ALA A 18 -48.61 -1.23 10.25
C ALA A 18 -48.08 -1.90 8.96
N ALA A 19 -48.89 -1.96 7.90
CA ALA A 19 -48.49 -2.56 6.62
C ALA A 19 -47.70 -1.63 5.68
N GLY A 20 -47.61 -0.33 6.00
CA GLY A 20 -46.95 0.68 5.16
C GLY A 20 -45.47 0.92 5.44
N ALA A 21 -44.90 0.29 6.49
CA ALA A 21 -43.48 0.37 6.81
C ALA A 21 -42.74 -0.86 6.27
N GLN A 22 -42.77 -1.06 4.96
CA GLN A 22 -41.71 -1.86 4.34
C GLN A 22 -40.44 -1.02 4.46
N PRO A 23 -39.37 -1.51 5.12
CA PRO A 23 -38.06 -0.88 4.94
C PRO A 23 -37.83 -0.85 3.44
N ALA A 24 -37.60 0.33 2.88
CA ALA A 24 -37.11 0.41 1.52
C ALA A 24 -35.85 -0.45 1.51
N ALA A 25 -35.94 -1.63 0.89
CA ALA A 25 -34.77 -2.37 0.48
C ALA A 25 -34.09 -1.44 -0.53
N GLY A 26 -33.26 -0.53 -0.03
CA GLY A 26 -32.35 0.24 -0.84
C GLY A 26 -31.65 -0.78 -1.71
N GLN A 27 -31.82 -0.65 -3.02
CA GLN A 27 -31.22 -1.56 -3.98
C GLN A 27 -29.76 -1.73 -3.58
N SER A 28 -29.40 -2.93 -3.13
CA SER A 28 -28.06 -3.24 -2.68
C SER A 28 -27.14 -3.06 -3.87
N SER A 29 -26.50 -1.91 -3.91
CA SER A 29 -25.55 -1.58 -4.95
C SER A 29 -24.33 -2.45 -4.67
N GLY A 30 -24.22 -3.57 -5.39
CA GLY A 30 -23.28 -4.64 -5.08
C GLY A 30 -21.81 -4.21 -5.08
N VAL A 31 -20.94 -5.17 -4.76
CA VAL A 31 -19.48 -4.96 -4.78
C VAL A 31 -19.00 -5.01 -6.24
N LEU A 32 -18.40 -3.92 -6.73
CA LEU A 32 -17.73 -3.89 -8.03
C LEU A 32 -16.41 -4.66 -7.90
N VAL A 33 -16.08 -5.52 -8.88
CA VAL A 33 -14.85 -6.33 -8.82
C VAL A 33 -13.96 -6.05 -10.01
N THR A 34 -12.68 -5.80 -9.74
CA THR A 34 -11.64 -5.74 -10.76
C THR A 34 -10.46 -6.62 -10.36
N ARG A 35 -9.66 -7.02 -11.36
CA ARG A 35 -8.48 -7.85 -11.16
C ARG A 35 -7.25 -7.19 -11.77
N VAL A 36 -6.16 -7.24 -11.03
CA VAL A 36 -4.82 -6.86 -11.46
C VAL A 36 -3.91 -8.07 -11.30
N ASP A 37 -3.42 -8.57 -12.43
CA ASP A 37 -2.45 -9.65 -12.51
C ASP A 37 -1.25 -9.12 -13.32
N GLY A 38 -0.09 -9.01 -12.66
CA GLY A 38 1.15 -8.57 -13.28
C GLY A 38 1.70 -7.25 -12.74
N VAL A 39 2.53 -6.59 -13.54
CA VAL A 39 3.34 -5.44 -13.11
C VAL A 39 2.49 -4.18 -12.97
N ILE A 40 2.72 -3.41 -11.90
CA ILE A 40 2.10 -2.10 -11.68
C ILE A 40 2.69 -1.07 -12.66
N THR A 41 1.87 -0.61 -13.58
CA THR A 41 2.22 0.34 -14.66
C THR A 41 1.23 1.51 -14.69
N PRO A 42 1.50 2.60 -15.42
CA PRO A 42 0.53 3.69 -15.59
C PRO A 42 -0.83 3.21 -16.10
N VAL A 43 -0.85 2.20 -16.99
CA VAL A 43 -2.10 1.64 -17.50
C VAL A 43 -2.91 0.93 -16.40
N VAL A 44 -2.22 0.25 -15.46
CA VAL A 44 -2.88 -0.33 -14.28
C VAL A 44 -3.39 0.76 -13.34
N ALA A 45 -2.66 1.87 -13.21
CA ALA A 45 -3.10 3.02 -12.41
C ALA A 45 -4.37 3.65 -12.99
N ASP A 46 -4.40 3.94 -14.29
CA ASP A 46 -5.58 4.47 -14.98
C ASP A 46 -6.77 3.51 -14.82
N HIS A 47 -6.55 2.21 -15.04
CA HIS A 47 -7.57 1.17 -14.88
C HIS A 47 -8.17 1.12 -13.47
N LEU A 48 -7.34 1.20 -12.43
CA LEU A 48 -7.83 1.22 -11.04
C LEU A 48 -8.52 2.55 -10.70
N GLY A 49 -8.04 3.68 -11.21
CA GLY A 49 -8.71 4.96 -11.10
C GLY A 49 -10.11 4.95 -11.73
N ASP A 50 -10.22 4.40 -12.94
CA ASP A 50 -11.49 4.19 -13.64
C ASP A 50 -12.42 3.25 -12.87
N ALA A 51 -11.89 2.18 -12.28
CA ALA A 51 -12.67 1.26 -11.45
C ALA A 51 -13.22 1.94 -10.18
N VAL A 52 -12.43 2.81 -9.54
CA VAL A 52 -12.88 3.63 -8.40
C VAL A 52 -13.98 4.60 -8.84
N ALA A 53 -13.79 5.31 -9.96
CA ALA A 53 -14.80 6.22 -10.50
C ALA A 53 -16.10 5.48 -10.83
N ALA A 54 -16.01 4.33 -11.51
CA ALA A 54 -17.16 3.50 -11.84
C ALA A 54 -17.90 2.98 -10.60
N ALA A 55 -17.18 2.59 -9.54
CA ALA A 55 -17.80 2.19 -8.28
C ALA A 55 -18.57 3.35 -7.63
N VAL A 56 -18.02 4.57 -7.67
CA VAL A 56 -18.70 5.78 -7.19
C VAL A 56 -19.95 6.07 -8.02
N ASP A 57 -19.84 6.09 -9.35
CA ASP A 57 -20.94 6.45 -10.26
C ASP A 57 -22.10 5.44 -10.19
N ARG A 58 -21.79 4.16 -9.98
CA ARG A 58 -22.77 3.08 -9.81
C ARG A 58 -23.37 3.03 -8.41
N GLY A 59 -22.89 3.86 -7.48
CA GLY A 59 -23.28 3.81 -6.07
C GLY A 59 -22.88 2.50 -5.38
N SER A 60 -21.87 1.79 -5.91
CA SER A 60 -21.41 0.51 -5.37
C SER A 60 -21.02 0.62 -3.90
N GLN A 61 -21.37 -0.40 -3.14
CA GLN A 61 -21.06 -0.47 -1.72
C GLN A 61 -19.56 -0.58 -1.43
N ALA A 62 -18.81 -1.22 -2.34
CA ALA A 62 -17.36 -1.30 -2.30
C ALA A 62 -16.79 -1.63 -3.68
N LEU A 63 -15.51 -1.31 -3.86
CA LEU A 63 -14.67 -1.86 -4.91
C LEU A 63 -13.78 -2.96 -4.32
N LEU A 64 -13.83 -4.16 -4.89
CA LEU A 64 -12.91 -5.26 -4.62
C LEU A 64 -11.86 -5.34 -5.74
N VAL A 65 -10.60 -5.23 -5.35
CA VAL A 65 -9.43 -5.39 -6.22
C VAL A 65 -8.75 -6.71 -5.90
N GLU A 66 -8.86 -7.68 -6.80
CA GLU A 66 -8.13 -8.94 -6.74
C GLU A 66 -6.73 -8.73 -7.31
N LEU A 67 -5.69 -9.05 -6.53
CA LEU A 67 -4.32 -8.62 -6.81
C LEU A 67 -3.34 -9.80 -6.79
N ASP A 68 -2.60 -9.97 -7.88
CA ASP A 68 -1.33 -10.69 -7.94
C ASP A 68 -0.30 -9.82 -8.67
N THR A 69 0.74 -9.38 -7.97
CA THR A 69 1.73 -8.48 -8.55
C THR A 69 3.13 -8.70 -7.99
N PRO A 70 4.17 -8.79 -8.85
CA PRO A 70 5.56 -8.75 -8.41
C PRO A 70 6.00 -7.32 -8.01
N GLY A 71 5.15 -6.30 -8.18
CA GLY A 71 5.48 -4.90 -7.99
C GLY A 71 5.41 -4.10 -9.28
N GLY A 72 6.07 -2.94 -9.31
CA GLY A 72 6.12 -2.11 -10.51
C GLY A 72 6.62 -0.70 -10.24
N LEU A 73 6.16 0.24 -11.07
CA LEU A 73 6.69 1.59 -11.13
C LEU A 73 6.17 2.47 -9.98
N ASP A 74 7.07 3.19 -9.32
CA ASP A 74 6.74 4.10 -8.21
C ASP A 74 5.69 5.18 -8.57
N PRO A 75 5.78 5.89 -9.71
CA PRO A 75 4.75 6.87 -10.07
C PRO A 75 3.34 6.25 -10.18
N ALA A 76 3.24 5.03 -10.71
CA ALA A 76 1.98 4.31 -10.86
C ALA A 76 1.44 3.85 -9.49
N MET A 77 2.31 3.27 -8.65
CA MET A 77 1.96 2.92 -7.27
C MET A 77 1.45 4.14 -6.49
N ARG A 78 2.14 5.28 -6.55
CA ARG A 78 1.73 6.50 -5.85
C ARG A 78 0.43 7.07 -6.39
N ALA A 79 0.14 6.93 -7.70
CA ALA A 79 -1.15 7.31 -8.26
C ALA A 79 -2.27 6.47 -7.66
N ILE A 80 -2.13 5.14 -7.70
CA ILE A 80 -3.12 4.21 -7.13
C ILE A 80 -3.36 4.50 -5.64
N VAL A 81 -2.30 4.69 -4.86
CA VAL A 81 -2.43 4.98 -3.42
C VAL A 81 -3.17 6.30 -3.18
N ARG A 82 -2.91 7.34 -3.98
CA ARG A 82 -3.66 8.61 -3.87
C ARG A 82 -5.15 8.40 -4.14
N ASP A 83 -5.47 7.65 -5.20
CA ASP A 83 -6.87 7.37 -5.54
C ASP A 83 -7.55 6.55 -4.45
N PHE A 84 -6.84 5.59 -3.84
CA PHE A 84 -7.37 4.77 -2.76
C PHE A 84 -7.62 5.56 -1.49
N LEU A 85 -6.71 6.46 -1.12
CA LEU A 85 -6.87 7.34 0.04
C LEU A 85 -7.94 8.41 -0.17
N GLY A 86 -8.16 8.84 -1.42
CA GLY A 86 -9.18 9.84 -1.78
C GLY A 86 -10.56 9.25 -2.13
N SER A 87 -10.71 7.93 -2.07
CA SER A 87 -11.93 7.26 -2.52
C SER A 87 -13.14 7.59 -1.64
N ARG A 88 -14.28 7.81 -2.30
CA ARG A 88 -15.62 7.99 -1.69
C ARG A 88 -16.41 6.67 -1.59
N VAL A 89 -15.79 5.56 -1.98
CA VAL A 89 -16.32 4.20 -1.79
C VAL A 89 -15.27 3.36 -1.07
N PRO A 90 -15.68 2.42 -0.19
CA PRO A 90 -14.77 1.45 0.41
C PRO A 90 -13.99 0.67 -0.66
N ILE A 91 -12.69 0.49 -0.43
CA ILE A 91 -11.81 -0.30 -1.30
C ILE A 91 -11.25 -1.46 -0.50
N ILE A 92 -11.48 -2.66 -1.03
CA ILE A 92 -10.98 -3.93 -0.52
C ILE A 92 -9.90 -4.38 -1.50
N VAL A 93 -8.67 -4.59 -1.02
CA VAL A 93 -7.62 -5.27 -1.79
C VAL A 93 -7.51 -6.70 -1.28
N TYR A 94 -7.61 -7.66 -2.19
CA TYR A 94 -7.53 -9.09 -1.88
C TYR A 94 -6.42 -9.74 -2.68
N VAL A 95 -5.34 -10.14 -2.01
CA VAL A 95 -4.22 -10.84 -2.64
C VAL A 95 -4.63 -12.29 -2.90
N GLU A 96 -4.83 -12.63 -4.16
CA GLU A 96 -5.42 -13.90 -4.60
C GLU A 96 -5.03 -14.21 -6.06
N PRO A 97 -5.02 -15.49 -6.49
CA PRO A 97 -5.40 -16.70 -5.74
C PRO A 97 -4.29 -17.19 -4.79
N SER A 98 -4.45 -18.35 -4.16
CA SER A 98 -3.35 -19.01 -3.45
C SER A 98 -2.10 -19.14 -4.34
N GLY A 99 -0.93 -18.77 -3.80
CA GLY A 99 0.32 -18.67 -4.55
C GLY A 99 0.61 -17.27 -5.13
N ALA A 100 -0.39 -16.37 -5.16
CA ALA A 100 -0.20 -14.98 -5.54
C ALA A 100 0.64 -14.20 -4.51
N ARG A 101 1.06 -13.01 -4.91
CA ARG A 101 1.83 -12.11 -4.05
C ARG A 101 1.41 -10.65 -4.23
N ALA A 102 1.57 -9.87 -3.16
CA ALA A 102 1.59 -8.42 -3.20
C ALA A 102 3.00 -7.95 -2.88
N ALA A 103 3.90 -8.08 -3.86
CA ALA A 103 5.29 -7.68 -3.69
C ALA A 103 5.51 -6.22 -4.08
N SER A 104 6.50 -5.59 -3.45
CA SER A 104 6.94 -4.23 -3.76
C SER A 104 5.81 -3.20 -3.77
N ALA A 105 5.54 -2.56 -4.91
CA ALA A 105 4.41 -1.64 -5.06
C ALA A 105 3.08 -2.24 -4.56
N GLY A 106 2.85 -3.54 -4.80
CA GLY A 106 1.65 -4.23 -4.35
C GLY A 106 1.49 -4.22 -2.84
N ALA A 107 2.57 -4.34 -2.06
CA ALA A 107 2.49 -4.30 -0.60
C ALA A 107 1.97 -2.96 -0.11
N ILE A 108 2.46 -1.86 -0.68
CA ILE A 108 2.07 -0.50 -0.29
C ILE A 108 0.63 -0.20 -0.75
N ILE A 109 0.24 -0.64 -1.94
CA ILE A 109 -1.14 -0.52 -2.45
C ILE A 109 -2.12 -1.27 -1.52
N THR A 110 -1.79 -2.52 -1.15
CA THR A 110 -2.60 -3.30 -0.20
C THR A 110 -2.72 -2.60 1.15
N MET A 111 -1.61 -2.06 1.69
CA MET A 111 -1.63 -1.30 2.95
C MET A 111 -2.39 0.04 2.87
N ALA A 112 -2.67 0.56 1.68
CA ALA A 112 -3.47 1.78 1.50
C ALA A 112 -4.99 1.52 1.51
N ALA A 113 -5.41 0.27 1.30
CA ALA A 113 -6.81 -0.11 1.17
C ALA A 113 -7.62 0.15 2.45
N HIS A 114 -8.94 0.28 2.33
CA HIS A 114 -9.81 0.34 3.51
C HIS A 114 -9.86 -1.01 4.21
N VAL A 115 -9.87 -2.09 3.42
CA VAL A 115 -9.69 -3.46 3.90
C VAL A 115 -8.60 -4.14 3.07
N ALA A 116 -7.60 -4.70 3.75
CA ALA A 116 -6.56 -5.52 3.17
C ALA A 116 -6.82 -6.98 3.53
N ALA A 117 -6.88 -7.84 2.52
CA ALA A 117 -7.13 -9.26 2.68
C ALA A 117 -6.17 -10.10 1.86
N MET A 118 -5.93 -11.33 2.30
CA MET A 118 -5.03 -12.27 1.62
C MET A 118 -5.63 -13.68 1.59
N ALA A 119 -5.43 -14.40 0.49
CA ALA A 119 -5.73 -15.82 0.44
C ALA A 119 -4.65 -16.65 1.16
N PRO A 120 -4.97 -17.82 1.74
CA PRO A 120 -3.97 -18.73 2.24
C PRO A 120 -2.92 -19.07 1.18
N GLY A 121 -1.64 -19.13 1.58
CA GLY A 121 -0.53 -19.41 0.67
C GLY A 121 -0.08 -18.22 -0.18
N THR A 122 -0.55 -17.01 0.09
CA THR A 122 -0.03 -15.77 -0.53
C THR A 122 1.00 -15.07 0.34
N THR A 123 1.72 -14.11 -0.24
CA THR A 123 2.78 -13.33 0.44
C THR A 123 2.65 -11.83 0.19
N ILE A 124 3.16 -11.02 1.12
CA ILE A 124 3.19 -9.55 1.03
C ILE A 124 4.53 -9.01 1.54
N GLY A 125 5.03 -7.93 0.94
CA GLY A 125 6.26 -7.24 1.35
C GLY A 125 7.27 -7.11 0.21
N ALA A 126 8.56 -7.31 0.49
CA ALA A 126 9.66 -7.19 -0.48
C ALA A 126 9.62 -5.86 -1.25
N ALA A 127 9.60 -4.75 -0.53
CA ALA A 127 9.37 -3.40 -1.06
C ALA A 127 10.62 -2.52 -1.12
N THR A 128 11.80 -3.14 -1.14
CA THR A 128 13.05 -2.41 -1.38
C THR A 128 13.07 -1.85 -2.80
N PRO A 129 13.20 -0.52 -2.98
CA PRO A 129 13.30 0.08 -4.30
C PRO A 129 14.60 -0.34 -4.97
N VAL A 130 14.53 -0.67 -6.25
CA VAL A 130 15.69 -1.04 -7.08
C VAL A 130 15.82 -0.08 -8.26
N ASN A 131 17.03 0.09 -8.77
CA ASN A 131 17.27 0.80 -10.01
C ASN A 131 16.79 -0.06 -11.19
N ALA A 132 15.93 0.49 -12.04
CA ALA A 132 15.33 -0.26 -13.15
C ALA A 132 16.33 -0.66 -14.25
N GLN A 133 17.46 0.05 -14.40
CA GLN A 133 18.48 -0.27 -15.38
C GLN A 133 19.50 -1.30 -14.88
N THR A 134 19.87 -1.24 -13.60
CA THR A 134 20.94 -2.09 -13.05
C THR A 134 20.43 -3.25 -12.19
N GLY A 135 19.18 -3.19 -11.72
CA GLY A 135 18.62 -4.16 -10.76
C GLY A 135 19.16 -4.03 -9.35
N GLU A 136 20.14 -3.15 -9.13
CA GLU A 136 20.77 -2.93 -7.83
C GLU A 136 19.82 -2.16 -6.89
N PRO A 137 19.93 -2.39 -5.56
CA PRO A 137 19.20 -1.60 -4.58
C PRO A 137 19.41 -0.10 -4.78
N ALA A 138 18.33 0.66 -4.66
CA ALA A 138 18.42 2.11 -4.73
C ALA A 138 19.25 2.67 -3.57
N GLY A 139 19.91 3.81 -3.78
CA GLY A 139 20.73 4.43 -2.73
C GLY A 139 19.90 4.86 -1.51
N ASP A 140 20.57 5.06 -0.37
CA ASP A 140 19.96 5.35 0.94
C ASP A 140 18.93 6.47 0.92
N LYS A 141 19.14 7.51 0.11
CA LYS A 141 18.18 8.63 -0.02
C LYS A 141 16.81 8.16 -0.53
N ILE A 142 16.80 7.27 -1.53
CA ILE A 142 15.58 6.71 -2.11
C ILE A 142 14.94 5.75 -1.11
N ILE A 143 15.74 4.87 -0.49
CA ILE A 143 15.23 3.95 0.55
C ILE A 143 14.58 4.72 1.70
N ASN A 144 15.20 5.81 2.17
CA ASN A 144 14.66 6.63 3.26
C ASN A 144 13.33 7.30 2.87
N ASP A 145 13.21 7.80 1.64
CA ASP A 145 11.95 8.38 1.14
C ASP A 145 10.84 7.32 1.08
N PHE A 146 11.10 6.16 0.48
CA PHE A 146 10.13 5.08 0.39
C PHE A 146 9.73 4.53 1.76
N SER A 147 10.68 4.44 2.70
CA SER A 147 10.40 4.02 4.08
C SER A 147 9.49 5.01 4.79
N ALA A 148 9.74 6.32 4.65
CA ALA A 148 8.87 7.35 5.21
C ALA A 148 7.47 7.29 4.59
N TYR A 149 7.40 7.13 3.27
CA TYR A 149 6.14 6.99 2.54
C TYR A 149 5.35 5.76 3.00
N ALA A 150 5.95 4.56 2.98
CA ALA A 150 5.29 3.32 3.36
C ALA A 150 4.76 3.35 4.80
N ARG A 151 5.55 3.89 5.75
CA ARG A 151 5.11 4.09 7.14
C ARG A 151 3.93 5.04 7.24
N SER A 152 3.96 6.16 6.51
CA SER A 152 2.87 7.12 6.49
C SER A 152 1.56 6.49 6.00
N ILE A 153 1.63 5.69 4.93
CA ILE A 153 0.46 5.00 4.38
C ILE A 153 -0.09 3.95 5.35
N ALA A 154 0.80 3.13 5.93
CA ALA A 154 0.41 2.15 6.94
C ALA A 154 -0.26 2.82 8.15
N GLY A 155 0.31 3.92 8.65
CA GLY A 155 -0.23 4.68 9.78
C GLY A 155 -1.63 5.25 9.52
N LEU A 156 -1.90 5.76 8.31
CA LEU A 156 -3.23 6.27 7.93
C LEU A 156 -4.34 5.20 7.96
N ARG A 157 -3.96 3.93 7.91
CA ARG A 157 -4.87 2.78 7.96
C ARG A 157 -4.68 1.92 9.21
N GLU A 158 -3.98 2.44 10.22
CA GLU A 158 -3.72 1.77 11.48
C GLU A 158 -3.02 0.40 11.33
N ARG A 159 -2.20 0.27 10.28
CA ARG A 159 -1.40 -0.92 9.99
C ARG A 159 0.01 -0.80 10.56
N ASP A 160 0.68 -1.95 10.69
CA ASP A 160 2.02 -2.02 11.27
C ASP A 160 3.08 -1.24 10.48
N GLN A 161 3.45 -0.09 11.03
CA GLN A 161 4.44 0.81 10.42
C GLN A 161 5.84 0.20 10.45
N GLN A 162 6.16 -0.66 11.43
CA GLN A 162 7.48 -1.28 11.50
C GLN A 162 7.68 -2.29 10.36
N PHE A 163 6.67 -3.10 10.05
CA PHE A 163 6.66 -3.97 8.89
C PHE A 163 6.80 -3.17 7.61
N ALA A 164 6.08 -2.04 7.47
CA ALA A 164 6.20 -1.18 6.30
C ALA A 164 7.64 -0.65 6.13
N ASP A 165 8.33 -0.30 7.22
CA ASP A 165 9.73 0.10 7.20
C ASP A 165 10.66 -1.07 6.84
N ASP A 166 10.51 -2.22 7.50
CA ASP A 166 11.31 -3.42 7.27
C ASP A 166 11.15 -3.93 5.83
N ALA A 167 9.94 -3.87 5.27
CA ALA A 167 9.64 -4.29 3.91
C ALA A 167 10.43 -3.46 2.90
N VAL A 168 10.62 -2.16 3.16
CA VAL A 168 11.40 -1.26 2.31
C VAL A 168 12.90 -1.40 2.56
N ARG A 169 13.34 -1.32 3.81
CA ARG A 169 14.78 -1.26 4.15
C ARG A 169 15.48 -2.60 4.07
N GLN A 170 14.77 -3.67 4.41
CA GLN A 170 15.33 -5.01 4.59
C GLN A 170 14.75 -6.02 3.60
N GLY A 171 13.82 -5.59 2.72
CA GLY A 171 13.14 -6.48 1.78
C GLY A 171 12.26 -7.52 2.47
N LYS A 172 11.83 -7.26 3.72
CA LYS A 172 11.03 -8.22 4.50
C LYS A 172 9.74 -8.57 3.77
N ALA A 173 9.41 -9.85 3.74
CA ALA A 173 8.13 -10.37 3.25
C ALA A 173 7.59 -11.40 4.23
N VAL A 174 6.26 -11.51 4.30
CA VAL A 174 5.56 -12.40 5.23
C VAL A 174 4.42 -13.12 4.53
N THR A 175 4.00 -14.25 5.09
CA THR A 175 2.83 -15.01 4.67
C THR A 175 1.52 -14.34 5.11
N ALA A 176 0.40 -14.72 4.50
CA ALA A 176 -0.94 -14.22 4.88
C ALA A 176 -1.23 -14.33 6.40
N GLY A 177 -0.90 -15.45 7.04
CA GLY A 177 -1.11 -15.64 8.48
C GLY A 177 -0.27 -14.69 9.33
N GLN A 178 1.03 -14.58 9.01
CA GLN A 178 1.92 -13.63 9.70
C GLN A 178 1.53 -12.18 9.47
N ALA A 179 1.06 -11.84 8.26
CA ALA A 179 0.58 -10.50 7.94
C ALA A 179 -0.64 -10.12 8.79
N LEU A 180 -1.55 -11.07 9.03
CA LEU A 180 -2.70 -10.87 9.91
C LEU A 180 -2.25 -10.69 11.37
N GLU A 181 -1.36 -11.56 11.85
CA GLU A 181 -0.81 -11.50 13.23
C GLU A 181 -0.09 -10.18 13.51
N LEU A 182 0.64 -9.66 12.52
CA LEU A 182 1.35 -8.39 12.64
C LEU A 182 0.44 -7.17 12.48
N GLY A 183 -0.81 -7.31 12.04
CA GLY A 183 -1.68 -6.16 11.73
C GLY A 183 -1.29 -5.44 10.43
N VAL A 184 -0.71 -6.15 9.47
CA VAL A 184 -0.45 -5.65 8.11
C VAL A 184 -1.70 -5.76 7.24
N ILE A 185 -2.48 -6.82 7.46
CA ILE A 185 -3.76 -7.05 6.80
C ILE A 185 -4.84 -7.29 7.85
N ASP A 186 -6.08 -7.29 7.39
CA ASP A 186 -7.24 -7.40 8.26
C ASP A 186 -7.89 -8.77 8.25
N VAL A 187 -7.82 -9.50 7.13
CA VAL A 187 -8.55 -10.76 6.93
C VAL A 187 -7.72 -11.73 6.10
N VAL A 188 -7.76 -13.00 6.50
CA VAL A 188 -7.37 -14.13 5.63
C VAL A 188 -8.64 -14.87 5.24
N ALA A 189 -8.84 -15.10 3.94
CA ALA A 189 -10.02 -15.79 3.41
C ALA A 189 -9.63 -16.65 2.20
N ALA A 190 -10.12 -17.87 2.11
CA ALA A 190 -9.77 -18.81 1.03
C ALA A 190 -10.53 -18.56 -0.28
N SER A 191 -11.55 -17.72 -0.26
CA SER A 191 -12.30 -17.33 -1.45
C SER A 191 -12.91 -15.94 -1.31
N ARG A 192 -13.30 -15.37 -2.45
CA ARG A 192 -14.09 -14.12 -2.48
C ARG A 192 -15.36 -14.21 -1.62
N ALA A 193 -16.07 -15.34 -1.65
CA ALA A 193 -17.30 -15.51 -0.89
C ALA A 193 -17.03 -15.45 0.62
N GLU A 194 -15.99 -16.15 1.08
CA GLU A 194 -15.56 -16.13 2.48
C GLU A 194 -15.06 -14.73 2.88
N LEU A 195 -14.32 -14.04 2.01
CA LEU A 195 -13.88 -12.67 2.26
C LEU A 195 -15.06 -11.74 2.49
N LEU A 196 -16.05 -11.75 1.58
CA LEU A 196 -17.22 -10.89 1.67
C LEU A 196 -18.05 -11.19 2.92
N GLN A 197 -18.12 -12.46 3.33
CA GLN A 197 -18.74 -12.85 4.59
C GLN A 197 -17.95 -12.34 5.81
N ALA A 198 -16.62 -12.41 5.77
CA ALA A 198 -15.76 -11.99 6.88
C ALA A 198 -15.73 -10.47 7.10
N VAL A 199 -15.99 -9.69 6.05
CA VAL A 199 -16.04 -8.22 6.13
C VAL A 199 -17.47 -7.68 6.24
N ASP A 200 -18.47 -8.54 6.23
CA ASP A 200 -19.87 -8.15 6.44
C ASP A 200 -20.05 -7.53 7.83
N GLY A 201 -20.78 -6.42 7.89
CA GLY A 201 -20.96 -5.60 9.08
C GLY A 201 -19.74 -4.76 9.48
N ARG A 202 -18.61 -4.85 8.75
CA ARG A 202 -17.41 -4.07 9.07
C ARG A 202 -17.60 -2.61 8.69
N THR A 203 -17.17 -1.74 9.59
CA THR A 203 -17.22 -0.30 9.40
C THR A 203 -15.85 0.26 8.98
N VAL A 204 -15.82 1.13 7.97
CA VAL A 204 -14.62 1.80 7.47
C VAL A 204 -14.83 3.31 7.36
N ALA A 205 -13.78 4.08 7.61
CA ALA A 205 -13.77 5.53 7.41
C ALA A 205 -13.29 5.88 6.00
N LEU A 206 -14.07 6.70 5.29
CA LEU A 206 -13.75 7.24 3.97
C LEU A 206 -12.94 8.53 4.07
N ALA A 207 -12.49 9.02 2.91
CA ALA A 207 -11.63 10.21 2.80
C ALA A 207 -12.25 11.49 3.38
N ASP A 208 -13.58 11.62 3.33
CA ASP A 208 -14.34 12.75 3.86
C ASP A 208 -14.69 12.61 5.36
N GLY A 209 -14.20 11.54 6.00
CA GLY A 209 -14.53 11.19 7.38
C GLY A 209 -15.88 10.48 7.54
N THR A 210 -16.62 10.25 6.45
CA THR A 210 -17.86 9.49 6.49
C THR A 210 -17.55 8.03 6.81
N THR A 211 -18.35 7.47 7.70
CA THR A 211 -18.23 6.09 8.14
C THR A 211 -19.23 5.22 7.39
N VAL A 212 -18.76 4.21 6.66
CA VAL A 212 -19.59 3.29 5.88
C VAL A 212 -19.49 1.88 6.46
N THR A 213 -20.63 1.21 6.61
CA THR A 213 -20.69 -0.21 6.97
C THR A 213 -20.81 -1.06 5.72
N LEU A 214 -19.86 -1.96 5.52
CA LEU A 214 -19.93 -3.02 4.53
C LEU A 214 -21.08 -3.95 4.92
N GLN A 215 -21.99 -4.23 4.00
CA GLN A 215 -23.10 -5.17 4.18
C GLN A 215 -23.03 -6.19 3.05
N GLN A 216 -23.43 -7.41 3.31
CA GLN A 216 -23.64 -8.39 2.26
C GLN A 216 -24.93 -8.02 1.50
N GLY A 217 -24.83 -7.07 0.57
CA GLY A 217 -25.90 -6.71 -0.35
C GLY A 217 -26.33 -7.93 -1.16
N GLY A 218 -27.61 -8.30 -1.05
CA GLY A 218 -28.20 -9.49 -1.65
C GLY A 218 -27.90 -9.63 -3.15
N GLU A 219 -27.64 -10.87 -3.56
CA GLU A 219 -27.31 -11.32 -4.91
C GLU A 219 -26.37 -10.38 -5.67
N ILE A 220 -25.11 -10.80 -5.70
CA ILE A 220 -24.05 -10.34 -6.59
C ILE A 220 -24.63 -10.06 -7.98
N GLY A 221 -25.02 -8.80 -8.20
CA GLY A 221 -25.01 -8.22 -9.52
C GLY A 221 -23.55 -8.22 -9.91
N PHE A 222 -23.10 -9.31 -10.53
CA PHE A 222 -21.77 -9.49 -11.11
C PHE A 222 -21.63 -8.44 -12.22
N ALA A 223 -21.43 -7.19 -11.82
CA ALA A 223 -21.36 -6.06 -12.71
C ALA A 223 -19.94 -6.02 -13.25
N GLU A 224 -19.68 -6.91 -14.22
CA GLU A 224 -18.52 -6.93 -15.11
C GLU A 224 -17.18 -7.10 -14.40
N THR A 225 -16.42 -8.13 -14.76
CA THR A 225 -15.00 -8.05 -14.49
C THR A 225 -14.45 -6.93 -15.37
N PHE A 226 -14.09 -5.80 -14.78
CA PHE A 226 -13.29 -4.78 -15.44
C PHE A 226 -11.90 -5.40 -15.62
N ARG A 227 -11.69 -6.09 -16.75
CA ARG A 227 -10.43 -6.79 -17.07
C ARG A 227 -9.65 -5.97 -18.07
N LEU A 228 -8.42 -5.65 -17.69
CA LEU A 228 -7.37 -5.46 -18.68
C LEU A 228 -6.87 -6.86 -19.08
N ALA A 229 -6.98 -7.20 -20.37
CA ALA A 229 -6.34 -8.40 -20.89
C ALA A 229 -4.85 -8.11 -21.09
N PHE A 230 -4.00 -8.54 -20.16
CA PHE A 230 -2.56 -8.58 -20.39
C PHE A 230 -2.25 -9.84 -21.20
N ALA A 231 -1.91 -9.66 -22.48
CA ALA A 231 -1.07 -10.65 -23.14
C ALA A 231 0.28 -10.59 -22.43
N ALA A 232 0.69 -11.69 -21.81
CA ALA A 232 2.08 -11.85 -21.39
C ALA A 232 2.95 -11.77 -22.67
N SER A 233 3.50 -10.60 -22.97
CA SER A 233 4.48 -10.42 -24.03
C SER A 233 5.60 -9.51 -23.53
N MET A 234 6.62 -10.12 -22.94
CA MET A 234 8.01 -9.76 -23.19
C MET A 234 8.81 -11.05 -23.20
N ASP A 235 8.72 -11.76 -24.32
CA ASP A 235 9.88 -12.53 -24.77
C ASP A 235 10.93 -11.46 -25.08
N HIS A 236 12.06 -11.49 -24.40
CA HIS A 236 13.18 -10.64 -24.76
C HIS A 236 13.74 -11.20 -26.06
N ASP A 237 13.22 -10.75 -27.20
CA ASP A 237 14.04 -10.72 -28.40
C ASP A 237 15.29 -9.90 -28.04
N PRO A 238 16.50 -10.46 -28.16
CA PRO A 238 17.70 -9.68 -27.94
C PRO A 238 17.68 -8.56 -28.97
N VAL A 239 17.57 -7.33 -28.47
CA VAL A 239 17.83 -6.15 -29.30
C VAL A 239 19.27 -6.26 -29.75
N GLU A 240 19.49 -6.61 -31.02
CA GLU A 240 20.79 -6.44 -31.65
C GLU A 240 21.14 -4.95 -31.58
N HIS A 241 22.03 -4.60 -30.66
CA HIS A 241 22.67 -3.31 -30.67
C HIS A 241 23.65 -3.28 -31.86
N PRO A 242 23.45 -2.40 -32.86
CA PRO A 242 24.50 -2.18 -33.85
C PRO A 242 25.76 -1.74 -33.11
N ALA A 243 26.88 -2.41 -33.42
CA ALA A 243 28.18 -2.09 -32.83
C ALA A 243 28.45 -0.58 -32.93
N ALA A 244 28.89 0.02 -31.83
CA ALA A 244 29.28 1.43 -31.80
C ALA A 244 30.30 1.70 -32.92
N PRO A 245 30.16 2.77 -33.71
CA PRO A 245 31.15 3.12 -34.71
C PRO A 245 32.49 3.37 -33.99
N ALA A 246 33.57 2.81 -34.54
CA ALA A 246 34.92 3.04 -34.05
C ALA A 246 35.16 4.54 -33.88
N GLY A 247 35.49 4.95 -32.66
CA GLY A 247 35.87 6.33 -32.37
C GLY A 247 37.06 6.75 -33.24
N PRO A 248 37.22 8.05 -33.53
CA PRO A 248 38.30 8.54 -34.37
C PRO A 248 39.66 8.13 -33.78
N VAL A 249 40.46 7.45 -34.61
CA VAL A 249 41.86 7.14 -34.32
C VAL A 249 42.61 8.46 -34.19
N ALA A 250 43.02 8.80 -32.98
CA ALA A 250 43.91 9.93 -32.73
C ALA A 250 45.31 9.56 -33.24
N ASP A 251 45.60 9.90 -34.49
CA ASP A 251 46.96 9.91 -35.03
C ASP A 251 47.66 11.20 -34.54
N GLN A 252 48.25 11.15 -33.35
CA GLN A 252 49.21 12.16 -32.91
C GLN A 252 50.63 11.58 -33.00
N PRO A 253 51.51 12.13 -33.86
CA PRO A 253 52.89 11.72 -33.94
C PRO A 253 53.68 12.35 -32.80
N GLY A 254 53.97 11.57 -31.77
CA GLY A 254 54.92 11.99 -30.74
C GLY A 254 54.73 11.36 -29.37
N ASP A 255 54.83 10.04 -29.25
CA ASP A 255 55.43 9.44 -28.05
C ASP A 255 55.83 7.99 -28.34
N ARG A 256 57.07 7.81 -28.82
CA ARG A 256 57.75 6.51 -28.82
C ARG A 256 59.06 6.68 -28.09
N ASP A 257 59.00 6.73 -26.77
CA ASP A 257 60.15 6.51 -25.90
C ASP A 257 59.71 5.73 -24.65
N THR A 258 59.54 4.41 -24.80
CA THR A 258 59.38 3.47 -23.68
C THR A 258 60.74 3.15 -23.04
N ALA A 259 61.40 4.18 -22.49
CA ALA A 259 62.66 4.02 -21.77
C ALA A 259 62.87 5.10 -20.69
N ARG A 260 61.85 5.38 -19.86
CA ARG A 260 62.05 6.14 -18.59
C ARG A 260 60.99 5.89 -17.51
N ALA A 261 60.60 4.64 -17.30
CA ALA A 261 59.74 4.23 -16.17
C ALA A 261 60.50 3.40 -15.11
N LEU A 262 61.79 3.71 -14.90
CA LEU A 262 62.62 3.14 -13.83
C LEU A 262 63.51 4.25 -13.23
N ALA A 263 62.92 5.10 -12.41
CA ALA A 263 63.63 5.90 -11.42
C ALA A 263 62.68 6.13 -10.24
N GLY A 264 63.00 5.50 -9.12
CA GLY A 264 62.16 5.47 -7.93
C GLY A 264 62.03 6.83 -7.27
N ASP A 265 60.82 7.11 -6.80
CA ASP A 265 60.55 8.19 -5.86
C ASP A 265 60.71 7.62 -4.44
N ARG A 266 61.84 7.98 -3.81
CA ARG A 266 62.11 7.74 -2.40
C ARG A 266 61.75 9.02 -1.68
N ASP A 267 60.55 9.07 -1.09
CA ASP A 267 60.26 9.88 0.10
C ASP A 267 58.82 9.62 0.56
N ASN A 268 58.63 8.58 1.37
CA ASN A 268 57.62 8.63 2.43
C ASN A 268 58.03 7.71 3.58
N GLY A 269 58.56 8.35 4.63
CA GLY A 269 58.98 7.74 5.88
C GLY A 269 57.83 7.05 6.60
N GLY A 270 58.11 5.85 7.12
CA GLY A 270 57.12 5.01 7.78
C GLY A 270 56.74 5.46 9.19
N LEU A 271 55.55 5.03 9.60
CA LEU A 271 55.26 4.65 10.99
C LEU A 271 54.49 3.32 10.98
N ALA A 272 54.93 2.44 11.86
CA ALA A 272 54.68 1.01 11.86
C ALA A 272 53.28 0.61 12.37
N ALA A 273 52.79 -0.51 11.83
CA ALA A 273 51.67 -1.28 12.35
C ALA A 273 51.93 -1.77 13.79
N ARG A 274 50.93 -1.65 14.67
CA ARG A 274 50.87 -2.39 15.93
C ARG A 274 49.76 -3.43 15.85
N GLY A 275 50.13 -4.68 16.12
CA GLY A 275 49.26 -5.85 16.24
C GLY A 275 48.52 -5.95 17.59
N PRO A 276 47.78 -7.05 17.80
CA PRO A 276 46.53 -7.08 18.57
C PRO A 276 46.70 -7.48 20.05
N GLY A 277 45.77 -7.06 20.89
CA GLY A 277 45.70 -7.40 22.32
C GLY A 277 44.26 -7.48 22.82
N ALA A 278 43.91 -8.68 23.28
CA ALA A 278 42.63 -9.18 23.81
C ALA A 278 41.94 -8.37 24.92
N GLY A 279 40.62 -8.57 25.04
CA GLY A 279 40.00 -8.88 26.35
C GLY A 279 38.74 -8.09 26.77
N LEU A 280 37.57 -8.69 26.51
CA LEU A 280 36.40 -8.87 27.39
C LEU A 280 35.89 -7.72 28.29
N GLY A 281 34.57 -7.43 28.23
CA GLY A 281 33.85 -6.77 29.33
C GLY A 281 32.41 -6.40 29.00
N TRP A 282 31.45 -6.96 29.75
CA TRP A 282 30.01 -6.93 29.46
C TRP A 282 29.27 -5.64 29.91
N SER A 283 28.23 -5.28 29.13
CA SER A 283 26.88 -4.87 29.58
C SER A 283 26.57 -3.46 30.14
N GLN A 284 25.34 -3.03 29.77
CA GLN A 284 24.37 -2.15 30.48
C GLN A 284 24.21 -0.67 30.04
N ARG A 285 23.01 -0.44 29.45
CA ARG A 285 21.99 0.60 29.71
C ARG A 285 22.21 2.09 29.34
N VAL A 286 21.44 2.48 28.31
CA VAL A 286 20.50 3.63 28.15
C VAL A 286 20.64 4.86 29.07
N PRO A 287 20.59 6.08 28.51
CA PRO A 287 20.06 7.26 29.19
C PRO A 287 18.62 7.56 28.75
N THR A 288 17.69 7.40 29.69
CA THR A 288 16.32 7.93 29.65
C THR A 288 16.38 9.43 29.95
N LEU A 289 15.82 10.26 29.08
CA LEU A 289 15.53 11.67 29.37
C LEU A 289 14.25 11.72 30.22
N VAL A 290 14.41 12.10 31.49
CA VAL A 290 13.30 12.48 32.38
C VAL A 290 13.21 14.00 32.36
N GLY A 291 12.05 14.52 31.96
CA GLY A 291 11.66 15.90 32.22
C GLY A 291 11.16 16.02 33.65
N GLU A 292 11.78 16.89 34.42
CA GLU A 292 11.30 17.31 35.74
C GLU A 292 10.26 18.41 35.58
N ASP A 293 9.07 18.15 36.15
CA ASP A 293 7.99 19.11 36.39
C ASP A 293 8.44 20.15 37.44
N ASP A 294 8.38 21.44 37.09
CA ASP A 294 8.51 22.56 38.05
C ASP A 294 7.10 23.03 38.52
N PRO A 295 6.72 22.79 39.78
CA PRO A 295 5.42 23.18 40.32
C PRO A 295 5.30 24.65 40.78
N ARG A 296 6.10 25.60 40.23
CA ARG A 296 6.03 27.02 40.61
C ARG A 296 5.66 28.03 39.52
N ALA A 297 5.19 27.59 38.36
CA ALA A 297 4.69 28.52 37.34
C ALA A 297 3.31 29.09 37.71
N GLN A 298 3.26 30.31 38.24
CA GLN A 298 2.03 31.11 38.39
C GLN A 298 1.56 31.66 37.04
N PRO A 299 0.25 31.88 36.82
CA PRO A 299 -0.29 32.28 35.52
C PRO A 299 -0.13 33.78 35.29
N ALA A 300 0.60 34.17 34.24
CA ALA A 300 0.63 35.53 33.75
C ALA A 300 -0.53 35.76 32.76
N ARG A 301 -1.20 36.90 32.95
CA ARG A 301 -2.45 37.34 32.34
C ARG A 301 -2.28 37.75 30.87
N ASP A 302 -3.33 37.50 30.08
CA ASP A 302 -3.62 38.22 28.83
C ASP A 302 -3.71 39.73 29.09
N PRO A 303 -3.21 40.54 28.14
CA PRO A 303 -4.18 41.33 27.37
C PRO A 303 -3.74 41.50 25.90
N PHE A 304 -4.66 41.33 24.95
CA PHE A 304 -4.98 42.39 23.98
C PHE A 304 -6.23 42.03 23.16
N THR A 305 -7.24 42.88 23.30
CA THR A 305 -8.46 42.97 22.50
C THR A 305 -8.21 43.77 21.21
N ALA A 306 -8.86 43.32 20.13
CA ALA A 306 -9.56 44.05 19.06
C ALA A 306 -8.90 45.24 18.30
N GLY A 307 -8.98 45.17 16.96
CA GLY A 307 -9.45 46.28 16.12
C GLY A 307 -8.55 46.73 14.95
N HIS A 308 -8.79 46.22 13.73
CA HIS A 308 -9.19 46.95 12.51
C HIS A 308 -9.30 46.01 11.31
#